data_AF-A0A6N3BAG4-F1
#
_entry.id   AF-A0A6N3BAG4-F1
#
_cell.length_a   1.000
_cell.length_b   1.000
_cell.length_c   1.000
_cell.angle_alpha   90.00
_cell.angle_beta   90.00
_cell.angle_gamma   90.00
#
_symmetry.space_group_name_H-M   'P 1'
#
loop_
_entity.id
_entity.type
_entity.pdbx_description
1 polymer ?
#
loop_
_entity_poly.entity_id
_entity_poly.type
_entity_poly.pdbx_seq_one_letter_code
_entity_poly.pdbx_strand_id
1 'polypeptide(L)'
;MLGILGVLCFIIFIIYIAMFVFLWIKGKQKKAAGIIALVAFILSMMFFGMSEPDTKPETTNNQTADTTQDQSKDESKDTQKDNQSEQPKAAPKSEQESDNGQKKETSEPKSEPQTQPNGLVREEVEFTRPVDGDTVRLRYEGKESAFRLLLIDTPETKHPRKGVEPYGKEASDFTKNMLMHASKVEVEFDKGGKTDKYGRYLAYVYADGVMVNDALVRQGLAKVAYIYPPSVTYLDQLQESQRLAQQERLNIWSGNVPENNYQSSLPSGSQGSQNHSQNSASQNGGTKYYANCTELRKDYPGGVSKDHPAYRDKMDGDKDGWACEIN
;
A
#
# COMPACT_ATOMS: atom_id res chain seq x y z
N MET A 1 -2.62 -50.69 -34.93
CA MET A 1 -1.21 -50.94 -34.52
C MET A 1 -0.77 -49.86 -33.53
N LEU A 2 -1.33 -49.79 -32.32
CA LEU A 2 -1.13 -48.63 -31.41
C LEU A 2 -0.17 -48.87 -30.23
N GLY A 3 0.11 -50.13 -29.88
CA GLY A 3 0.73 -50.48 -28.58
C GLY A 3 2.11 -49.84 -28.33
N ILE A 4 3.04 -49.93 -29.28
CA ILE A 4 4.44 -49.50 -29.07
C ILE A 4 4.55 -47.97 -28.98
N LEU A 5 3.87 -47.24 -29.87
CA LEU A 5 3.93 -45.77 -29.90
C LEU A 5 3.26 -45.16 -28.67
N GLY A 6 2.10 -45.68 -28.25
CA GLY A 6 1.42 -45.23 -27.02
C GLY A 6 2.28 -45.45 -25.76
N VAL A 7 2.96 -46.59 -25.64
CA VAL A 7 3.88 -46.87 -24.53
C VAL A 7 5.09 -45.93 -24.54
N LEU A 8 5.67 -45.63 -25.71
CA LEU A 8 6.75 -44.63 -25.83
C LEU A 8 6.29 -43.23 -25.37
N CYS A 9 5.13 -42.77 -25.81
CA CYS A 9 4.56 -41.49 -25.36
C CYS A 9 4.33 -41.46 -23.84
N PHE A 10 3.83 -42.55 -23.25
CA PHE A 10 3.59 -42.65 -21.81
C PHE A 10 4.89 -42.64 -20.98
N ILE A 11 5.95 -43.30 -21.47
CA ILE A 11 7.28 -43.27 -20.84
C ILE A 11 7.88 -41.85 -20.89
N ILE A 12 7.78 -41.16 -22.04
CA ILE A 12 8.24 -39.78 -22.19
C ILE A 12 7.47 -38.84 -21.24
N PHE A 13 6.17 -39.03 -21.08
CA PHE A 13 5.33 -38.27 -20.15
C PHE A 13 5.76 -38.46 -18.67
N ILE A 14 6.06 -39.69 -18.25
CA ILE A 14 6.58 -39.98 -16.90
C ILE A 14 7.95 -39.32 -16.67
N ILE A 15 8.85 -39.38 -17.65
CA ILE A 15 10.17 -38.72 -17.59
C ILE A 15 10.00 -37.20 -17.45
N TYR A 16 9.07 -36.60 -18.20
CA TYR A 16 8.77 -35.17 -18.12
C TYR A 16 8.24 -34.76 -16.74
N ILE A 17 7.33 -35.53 -16.14
CA ILE A 17 6.84 -35.31 -14.77
C ILE A 17 8.00 -35.42 -13.76
N ALA A 18 8.85 -36.44 -13.88
CA ALA A 18 9.99 -36.62 -12.98
C ALA A 18 10.98 -35.44 -13.06
N MET A 19 11.28 -34.95 -14.27
CA MET A 19 12.09 -33.75 -14.47
C MET A 19 11.43 -32.49 -13.89
N PHE A 20 10.12 -32.30 -14.09
CA PHE A 20 9.38 -31.17 -13.53
C PHE A 20 9.42 -31.15 -12.00
N VAL A 21 9.16 -32.30 -11.35
CA VAL A 21 9.24 -32.46 -9.89
C VAL A 21 10.67 -32.21 -9.38
N PHE A 22 11.69 -32.72 -10.05
CA PHE A 22 13.10 -32.50 -9.69
C PHE A 22 13.51 -31.02 -9.77
N LEU A 23 13.07 -30.31 -10.82
CA LEU A 23 13.30 -28.87 -10.97
C LEU A 23 12.55 -28.06 -9.90
N TRP A 24 11.33 -28.47 -9.54
CA TRP A 24 10.54 -27.84 -8.48
C TRP A 24 11.20 -27.99 -7.10
N ILE A 25 11.68 -29.20 -6.77
CA ILE A 25 12.41 -29.50 -5.52
C ILE A 25 13.70 -28.68 -5.40
N LYS A 26 14.44 -28.47 -6.51
CA LYS A 26 15.70 -27.71 -6.50
C LYS A 26 15.54 -26.19 -6.42
N GLY A 27 14.31 -25.65 -6.37
CA GLY A 27 14.00 -24.28 -5.94
C GLY A 27 14.50 -23.11 -6.81
N LYS A 28 15.33 -23.35 -7.84
CA LYS A 28 15.85 -22.30 -8.72
C LYS A 28 14.87 -21.97 -9.86
N GLN A 29 14.58 -20.67 -10.02
CA GLN A 29 13.86 -20.04 -11.13
C GLN A 29 12.38 -20.42 -11.33
N LYS A 30 11.53 -19.97 -10.41
CA LYS A 30 10.06 -20.03 -10.54
C LYS A 30 9.47 -19.32 -11.77
N LYS A 31 10.22 -18.44 -12.46
CA LYS A 31 9.74 -17.72 -13.66
C LYS A 31 9.82 -18.51 -14.97
N ALA A 32 10.74 -19.48 -15.10
CA ALA A 32 10.91 -20.25 -16.34
C ALA A 32 9.95 -21.45 -16.44
N ALA A 33 9.67 -22.11 -15.31
CA ALA A 33 8.87 -23.34 -15.28
C ALA A 33 7.41 -23.14 -15.77
N GLY A 34 6.80 -21.99 -15.50
CA GLY A 34 5.42 -21.70 -15.92
C GLY A 34 5.23 -21.62 -17.43
N ILE A 35 6.19 -21.02 -18.15
CA ILE A 35 6.15 -20.90 -19.62
C ILE A 35 6.31 -22.28 -20.26
N ILE A 36 7.24 -23.08 -19.75
CA ILE A 36 7.51 -24.45 -20.24
C ILE A 36 6.28 -25.35 -20.04
N ALA A 37 5.62 -25.26 -18.88
CA ALA A 37 4.39 -26.00 -18.62
C ALA A 37 3.21 -25.56 -19.53
N LEU A 38 3.06 -24.25 -19.77
CA LEU A 38 2.02 -23.71 -20.66
C LEU A 38 2.20 -24.22 -22.11
N VAL A 39 3.42 -24.16 -22.63
CA VAL A 39 3.75 -24.63 -23.99
C VAL A 39 3.51 -26.14 -24.13
N ALA A 40 3.89 -26.93 -23.13
CA ALA A 40 3.62 -28.38 -23.12
C ALA A 40 2.12 -28.70 -23.07
N PHE A 41 1.32 -27.93 -22.32
CA PHE A 41 -0.14 -28.10 -22.27
C PHE A 41 -0.80 -27.79 -23.63
N ILE A 42 -0.40 -26.71 -24.30
CA ILE A 42 -0.91 -26.34 -25.63
C ILE A 42 -0.54 -27.39 -26.68
N LEU A 43 0.71 -27.89 -26.68
CA LEU A 43 1.13 -29.00 -27.53
C LEU A 43 0.34 -30.29 -27.26
N SER A 44 0.02 -30.59 -26.00
CA SER A 44 -0.82 -31.75 -25.63
C SER A 44 -2.24 -31.65 -26.21
N MET A 45 -2.85 -30.46 -26.20
CA MET A 45 -4.17 -30.26 -26.80
C MET A 45 -4.16 -30.46 -28.33
N MET A 46 -3.11 -30.04 -29.03
CA MET A 46 -3.00 -30.22 -30.49
C MET A 46 -2.96 -31.70 -30.91
N PHE A 47 -2.51 -32.63 -30.05
CA PHE A 47 -2.49 -34.06 -30.35
C PHE A 47 -3.78 -34.82 -30.03
N PHE A 48 -4.74 -34.21 -29.31
CA PHE A 48 -6.07 -34.77 -29.05
C PHE A 48 -7.20 -34.09 -29.85
N GLY A 49 -6.86 -33.03 -30.60
CA GLY A 49 -7.82 -32.11 -31.23
C GLY A 49 -8.36 -32.48 -32.62
N MET A 50 -8.37 -33.76 -33.02
CA MET A 50 -9.07 -34.19 -34.25
C MET A 50 -9.83 -35.51 -34.04
N SER A 51 -11.16 -35.42 -34.13
CA SER A 51 -12.09 -36.55 -34.28
C SER A 51 -13.40 -36.02 -34.85
N GLU A 52 -13.40 -35.74 -36.15
CA GLU A 52 -14.62 -35.47 -36.92
C GLU A 52 -15.60 -36.66 -36.79
N PRO A 53 -16.91 -36.42 -36.58
CA PRO A 53 -17.92 -37.47 -36.71
C PRO A 53 -18.30 -37.66 -38.19
N ASP A 54 -18.04 -38.84 -38.74
CA ASP A 54 -18.51 -39.23 -40.07
C ASP A 54 -20.05 -39.22 -40.16
N THR A 55 -20.60 -38.60 -41.20
CA THR A 55 -21.93 -38.96 -41.72
C THR A 55 -21.96 -38.69 -43.23
N LYS A 56 -22.26 -39.73 -44.03
CA LYS A 56 -22.38 -39.65 -45.49
C LYS A 56 -23.86 -39.70 -45.93
N PRO A 57 -24.19 -39.17 -47.13
CA PRO A 57 -25.56 -38.91 -47.52
C PRO A 57 -26.20 -40.05 -48.33
N GLU A 58 -27.52 -40.06 -48.41
CA GLU A 58 -28.24 -40.59 -49.57
C GLU A 58 -29.54 -39.79 -49.80
N THR A 59 -30.02 -39.77 -51.04
CA THR A 59 -31.17 -38.95 -51.51
C THR A 59 -32.39 -39.82 -51.82
N THR A 60 -33.61 -39.22 -51.85
CA THR A 60 -34.52 -39.20 -53.03
C THR A 60 -36.03 -39.02 -52.67
N ASN A 61 -36.72 -38.15 -53.41
CA ASN A 61 -38.18 -38.03 -53.69
C ASN A 61 -39.23 -37.68 -52.59
N ASN A 62 -39.74 -36.44 -52.75
CA ASN A 62 -41.14 -36.06 -53.08
C ASN A 62 -42.36 -36.34 -52.16
N GLN A 63 -43.11 -35.24 -51.95
CA GLN A 63 -44.56 -35.14 -51.68
C GLN A 63 -45.01 -35.64 -50.28
N THR A 64 -46.02 -35.05 -49.61
CA THR A 64 -47.18 -34.25 -50.07
C THR A 64 -47.62 -33.24 -48.99
N ALA A 65 -48.29 -32.14 -49.39
CA ALA A 65 -49.17 -31.30 -48.55
C ALA A 65 -48.53 -30.53 -47.36
N ASP A 66 -49.11 -29.45 -46.81
CA ASP A 66 -50.08 -28.45 -47.30
C ASP A 66 -50.06 -27.25 -46.30
N THR A 67 -50.49 -26.06 -46.73
CA THR A 67 -51.14 -24.97 -45.96
C THR A 67 -51.06 -23.67 -46.77
N THR A 68 -52.19 -23.01 -47.03
CA THR A 68 -52.25 -21.65 -47.59
C THR A 68 -53.41 -20.87 -46.96
N GLN A 69 -53.09 -19.71 -46.36
CA GLN A 69 -54.05 -18.69 -45.84
C GLN A 69 -54.90 -19.19 -44.64
N ASP A 70 -55.44 -18.36 -43.74
CA ASP A 70 -56.12 -17.07 -43.96
C ASP A 70 -55.97 -16.04 -42.79
N GLN A 71 -56.80 -14.99 -42.75
CA GLN A 71 -56.65 -13.74 -42.00
C GLN A 71 -57.54 -13.57 -40.74
N SER A 72 -57.09 -12.73 -39.79
CA SER A 72 -57.87 -11.85 -38.85
C SER A 72 -56.89 -11.29 -37.79
N LYS A 73 -56.90 -10.04 -37.30
CA LYS A 73 -57.67 -8.79 -37.48
C LYS A 73 -58.93 -8.55 -36.62
N ASP A 74 -58.71 -7.89 -35.47
CA ASP A 74 -59.53 -6.92 -34.71
C ASP A 74 -58.56 -6.34 -33.62
N GLU A 75 -58.50 -5.07 -33.17
CA GLU A 75 -59.49 -4.08 -32.68
C GLU A 75 -60.23 -4.57 -31.41
N SER A 76 -60.39 -3.87 -30.27
CA SER A 76 -60.25 -2.46 -29.82
C SER A 76 -59.86 -2.49 -28.30
N LYS A 77 -59.21 -1.53 -27.62
CA LYS A 77 -59.35 -0.07 -27.43
C LYS A 77 -60.50 0.39 -26.49
N ASP A 78 -60.16 0.64 -25.22
CA ASP A 78 -60.38 1.95 -24.53
C ASP A 78 -59.39 2.11 -23.34
N THR A 79 -58.83 3.27 -22.93
CA THR A 79 -59.31 4.66 -22.67
C THR A 79 -60.00 4.77 -21.28
N GLN A 80 -59.77 5.76 -20.39
CA GLN A 80 -58.93 7.00 -20.40
C GLN A 80 -57.90 6.98 -19.21
N LYS A 81 -57.61 7.96 -18.31
CA LYS A 81 -58.06 9.35 -18.09
C LYS A 81 -57.01 10.33 -17.49
N ASP A 82 -57.22 11.59 -17.89
CA ASP A 82 -56.74 12.94 -17.53
C ASP A 82 -56.79 13.32 -16.02
N ASN A 83 -56.28 14.46 -15.51
CA ASN A 83 -55.68 15.70 -16.08
C ASN A 83 -54.60 16.26 -15.06
N GLN A 84 -54.02 17.48 -15.00
CA GLN A 84 -54.13 18.82 -15.63
C GLN A 84 -52.74 19.53 -15.49
N SER A 85 -52.19 20.30 -16.46
CA SER A 85 -52.24 21.78 -16.68
C SER A 85 -51.98 22.71 -15.46
N GLU A 86 -51.37 23.91 -15.59
CA GLU A 86 -51.30 24.80 -16.77
C GLU A 86 -50.08 25.77 -16.81
N GLN A 87 -49.88 26.50 -17.92
CA GLN A 87 -48.81 27.48 -18.19
C GLN A 87 -49.42 28.78 -18.79
N PRO A 88 -48.84 29.99 -18.58
CA PRO A 88 -48.20 30.73 -19.69
C PRO A 88 -46.96 31.58 -19.27
N LYS A 89 -45.97 32.02 -20.07
CA LYS A 89 -45.65 32.11 -21.53
C LYS A 89 -45.73 33.53 -22.16
N ALA A 90 -44.58 34.19 -22.41
CA ALA A 90 -44.37 35.27 -23.43
C ALA A 90 -42.87 35.63 -23.65
N ALA A 91 -42.52 36.19 -24.84
CA ALA A 91 -41.21 36.73 -25.32
C ALA A 91 -41.49 37.88 -26.38
N PRO A 92 -40.62 38.44 -27.28
CA PRO A 92 -39.17 38.31 -27.66
C PRO A 92 -38.36 39.64 -27.38
N LYS A 93 -37.34 40.20 -28.08
CA LYS A 93 -36.47 39.94 -29.30
C LYS A 93 -35.33 38.91 -29.00
N SER A 94 -34.37 38.48 -29.86
CA SER A 94 -33.90 38.66 -31.27
C SER A 94 -32.88 39.77 -31.66
N GLU A 95 -31.61 39.39 -31.82
CA GLU A 95 -30.71 39.84 -32.92
C GLU A 95 -29.51 38.86 -33.03
N GLN A 96 -28.72 38.93 -34.11
CA GLN A 96 -27.65 37.97 -34.43
C GLN A 96 -26.27 38.64 -34.46
N GLU A 97 -25.23 37.94 -34.00
CA GLU A 97 -23.93 37.96 -34.67
C GLU A 97 -23.11 36.70 -34.35
N SER A 98 -22.05 36.45 -35.11
CA SER A 98 -21.25 35.22 -35.09
C SER A 98 -19.77 35.50 -34.90
N ASP A 99 -19.09 34.74 -34.02
CA ASP A 99 -17.64 34.58 -34.11
C ASP A 99 -17.15 33.21 -33.62
N ASN A 100 -15.96 32.82 -34.09
CA ASN A 100 -15.35 31.50 -33.98
C ASN A 100 -14.28 31.46 -32.86
N GLY A 101 -14.73 31.36 -31.61
CA GLY A 101 -13.89 31.46 -30.41
C GLY A 101 -13.24 30.14 -29.95
N GLN A 102 -12.15 29.73 -30.60
CA GLN A 102 -11.40 28.49 -30.35
C GLN A 102 -11.15 28.13 -28.87
N LYS A 103 -11.52 26.90 -28.49
CA LYS A 103 -11.32 26.30 -27.15
C LYS A 103 -9.85 26.36 -26.71
N LYS A 104 -9.54 27.26 -25.76
CA LYS A 104 -8.17 27.41 -25.24
C LYS A 104 -7.86 26.36 -24.18
N GLU A 105 -7.43 25.19 -24.63
CA GLU A 105 -6.76 24.21 -23.77
C GLU A 105 -5.40 24.78 -23.34
N THR A 106 -5.34 25.30 -22.11
CA THR A 106 -4.07 25.65 -21.46
C THR A 106 -3.35 24.35 -21.10
N SER A 107 -2.54 23.83 -22.02
CA SER A 107 -1.58 22.79 -21.71
C SER A 107 -0.51 23.36 -20.78
N GLU A 108 -0.54 22.97 -19.51
CA GLU A 108 0.53 23.29 -18.57
C GLU A 108 1.86 22.71 -19.09
N PRO A 109 2.97 23.46 -19.02
CA PRO A 109 4.25 22.97 -19.51
C PRO A 109 4.76 21.88 -18.57
N LYS A 110 4.66 20.61 -19.01
CA LYS A 110 5.25 19.48 -18.31
C LYS A 110 6.74 19.75 -18.11
N SER A 111 7.17 19.84 -16.84
CA SER A 111 8.53 20.14 -16.45
C SER A 111 9.55 19.16 -17.04
N GLU A 112 10.66 19.69 -17.55
CA GLU A 112 11.76 18.84 -18.01
C GLU A 112 12.49 18.23 -16.79
N PRO A 113 12.79 16.91 -16.79
CA PRO A 113 13.38 16.25 -15.63
C PRO A 113 14.75 16.83 -15.23
N GLN A 114 14.92 17.15 -13.95
CA GLN A 114 16.15 17.80 -13.47
C GLN A 114 17.23 16.78 -13.09
N THR A 115 18.24 16.64 -13.96
CA THR A 115 19.45 15.86 -13.70
C THR A 115 20.27 16.49 -12.57
N GLN A 116 20.56 15.70 -11.53
CA GLN A 116 21.34 16.10 -10.37
C GLN A 116 22.85 15.83 -10.57
N PRO A 117 23.76 16.45 -9.78
CA PRO A 117 25.21 16.27 -9.94
C PRO A 117 25.74 14.84 -9.75
N ASN A 118 24.95 13.95 -9.14
CA ASN A 118 25.24 12.53 -8.96
C ASN A 118 24.82 11.65 -10.17
N GLY A 119 24.27 12.25 -11.23
CA GLY A 119 23.75 11.58 -12.42
C GLY A 119 22.36 10.97 -12.27
N LEU A 120 21.68 11.16 -11.13
CA LEU A 120 20.27 10.81 -10.97
C LEU A 120 19.37 11.91 -11.55
N VAL A 121 18.08 11.60 -11.71
CA VAL A 121 17.09 12.49 -12.33
C VAL A 121 15.85 12.56 -11.45
N ARG A 122 15.38 13.78 -11.19
CA ARG A 122 14.11 14.03 -10.51
C ARG A 122 12.96 14.05 -11.51
N GLU A 123 11.96 13.23 -11.23
CA GLU A 123 10.71 13.11 -11.99
C GLU A 123 9.58 13.70 -11.13
N GLU A 124 8.89 14.74 -11.63
CA GLU A 124 7.79 15.40 -10.90
C GLU A 124 6.51 14.53 -10.88
N VAL A 125 5.82 14.48 -9.74
CA VAL A 125 4.66 13.61 -9.49
C VAL A 125 3.60 14.24 -8.59
N GLU A 126 2.35 13.85 -8.78
CA GLU A 126 1.24 14.22 -7.90
C GLU A 126 1.26 13.37 -6.61
N PHE A 127 1.27 14.00 -5.43
CA PHE A 127 0.99 13.29 -4.18
C PHE A 127 -0.50 12.99 -4.06
N THR A 128 -0.86 11.71 -3.94
CA THR A 128 -2.27 11.29 -3.90
C THR A 128 -2.77 11.05 -2.47
N ARG A 129 -1.96 10.40 -1.61
CA ARG A 129 -2.29 10.12 -0.20
C ARG A 129 -1.12 9.49 0.57
N PRO A 130 -1.07 9.66 1.91
CA PRO A 130 -0.14 8.92 2.76
C PRO A 130 -0.51 7.43 2.84
N VAL A 131 0.46 6.60 3.27
CA VAL A 131 0.19 5.26 3.80
C VAL A 131 0.70 5.18 5.24
N ASP A 132 1.96 5.50 5.48
CA ASP A 132 2.62 5.47 6.78
C ASP A 132 3.80 6.47 6.75
N GLY A 133 4.86 6.27 7.55
CA GLY A 133 6.00 7.20 7.60
C GLY A 133 6.93 7.09 6.38
N ASP A 134 7.15 5.88 5.86
CA ASP A 134 8.09 5.61 4.76
C ASP A 134 7.44 5.06 3.48
N THR A 135 6.13 4.79 3.51
CA THR A 135 5.34 4.43 2.33
C THR A 135 4.30 5.53 2.04
N VAL A 136 4.33 6.01 0.80
CA VAL A 136 3.41 7.04 0.28
C VAL A 136 2.77 6.57 -1.03
N ARG A 137 1.73 7.27 -1.50
CA ARG A 137 1.18 7.04 -2.83
C ARG A 137 1.20 8.27 -3.69
N LEU A 138 1.72 8.10 -4.89
CA LEU A 138 2.01 9.14 -5.87
C LEU A 138 1.41 8.72 -7.21
N ARG A 139 0.97 9.68 -8.05
CA ARG A 139 0.63 9.38 -9.44
C ARG A 139 1.90 9.39 -10.27
N TYR A 140 2.34 8.20 -10.66
CA TYR A 140 3.50 7.99 -11.51
C TYR A 140 3.07 7.26 -12.78
N GLU A 141 3.59 7.67 -13.95
CA GLU A 141 3.20 7.12 -15.26
C GLU A 141 1.65 7.10 -15.47
N GLY A 142 0.96 8.12 -14.92
CA GLY A 142 -0.51 8.27 -14.95
C GLY A 142 -1.29 7.47 -13.88
N LYS A 143 -0.63 6.62 -13.10
CA LYS A 143 -1.26 5.65 -12.19
C LYS A 143 -0.93 5.90 -10.71
N GLU A 144 -1.92 5.81 -9.82
CA GLU A 144 -1.68 5.75 -8.36
C GLU A 144 -0.83 4.52 -8.05
N SER A 145 0.40 4.76 -7.58
CA SER A 145 1.37 3.72 -7.25
C SER A 145 1.95 3.95 -5.85
N ALA A 146 2.29 2.86 -5.17
CA ALA A 146 2.92 2.94 -3.86
C ALA A 146 4.43 3.10 -4.01
N PHE A 147 5.00 4.08 -3.30
CA PHE A 147 6.43 4.34 -3.22
C PHE A 147 6.90 4.07 -1.81
N ARG A 148 7.97 3.27 -1.67
CA ARG A 148 8.70 3.07 -0.42
C ARG A 148 9.97 3.90 -0.47
N LEU A 149 10.13 4.79 0.49
CA LEU A 149 11.30 5.64 0.64
C LEU A 149 12.55 4.76 0.83
N LEU A 150 13.56 5.00 0.01
CA LEU A 150 14.86 4.32 0.05
C LEU A 150 15.64 4.62 1.33
N LEU A 151 16.49 3.66 1.71
CA LEU A 151 17.49 3.72 2.79
C LEU A 151 16.99 4.02 4.22
N ILE A 152 15.67 4.06 4.45
CA ILE A 152 15.08 4.37 5.76
C ILE A 152 14.08 3.30 6.25
N ASP A 153 13.78 3.30 7.54
CA ASP A 153 12.71 2.53 8.17
C ASP A 153 12.05 3.35 9.29
N THR A 154 10.74 3.53 9.23
CA THR A 154 9.94 4.26 10.22
C THR A 154 9.26 3.29 11.19
N PRO A 155 9.00 3.68 12.45
CA PRO A 155 8.25 2.83 13.37
C PRO A 155 6.86 2.52 12.81
N GLU A 156 6.50 1.25 12.79
CA GLU A 156 5.39 0.78 11.96
C GLU A 156 4.02 1.09 12.61
N THR A 157 3.08 1.58 11.81
CA THR A 157 1.74 1.98 12.28
C THR A 157 0.66 0.92 12.08
N LYS A 158 0.91 -0.06 11.20
CA LYS A 158 -0.11 -0.98 10.67
C LYS A 158 0.28 -2.45 10.75
N HIS A 159 1.33 -2.81 11.49
CA HIS A 159 1.79 -4.20 11.56
C HIS A 159 0.77 -5.09 12.29
N PRO A 160 0.21 -6.13 11.63
CA PRO A 160 -0.87 -6.96 12.18
C PRO A 160 -0.56 -7.72 13.47
N ARG A 161 0.68 -7.68 13.97
CA ARG A 161 1.14 -8.35 15.20
C ARG A 161 1.92 -7.45 16.18
N LYS A 162 2.14 -6.17 15.86
CA LYS A 162 2.82 -5.19 16.75
C LYS A 162 1.90 -4.04 17.16
N GLY A 163 0.85 -3.75 16.37
CA GLY A 163 0.06 -2.52 16.56
C GLY A 163 0.81 -1.30 16.00
N VAL A 164 0.70 -0.19 16.71
CA VAL A 164 1.42 1.07 16.44
C VAL A 164 2.71 1.08 17.27
N GLU A 165 3.86 1.23 16.63
CA GLU A 165 5.14 1.41 17.32
C GLU A 165 5.33 2.89 17.73
N PRO A 166 6.05 3.16 18.84
CA PRO A 166 6.35 4.53 19.28
C PRO A 166 6.94 5.39 18.16
N TYR A 167 6.46 6.63 18.03
CA TYR A 167 6.79 7.58 16.95
C TYR A 167 6.30 7.21 15.54
N GLY A 168 5.56 6.10 15.36
CA GLY A 168 5.07 5.71 14.04
C GLY A 168 3.98 6.64 13.50
N LYS A 169 3.06 7.08 14.37
CA LYS A 169 2.04 8.07 14.00
C LYS A 169 2.71 9.41 13.69
N GLU A 170 3.67 9.80 14.50
CA GLU A 170 4.44 11.04 14.38
C GLU A 170 5.24 11.07 13.06
N ALA A 171 5.87 9.96 12.67
CA ALA A 171 6.51 9.79 11.35
C ALA A 171 5.51 9.86 10.19
N SER A 172 4.35 9.20 10.32
CA SER A 172 3.31 9.23 9.29
C SER A 172 2.69 10.61 9.09
N ASP A 173 2.41 11.33 10.18
CA ASP A 173 1.92 12.72 10.11
C ASP A 173 3.01 13.69 9.61
N PHE A 174 4.29 13.47 9.93
CA PHE A 174 5.39 14.27 9.38
C PHE A 174 5.48 14.14 7.85
N THR A 175 5.56 12.92 7.33
CA THR A 175 5.60 12.65 5.88
C THR A 175 4.34 13.18 5.17
N LYS A 176 3.16 12.96 5.76
CA LYS A 176 1.90 13.49 5.26
C LYS A 176 1.91 15.02 5.20
N ASN A 177 2.30 15.70 6.27
CA ASN A 177 2.29 17.16 6.34
C ASN A 177 3.30 17.77 5.37
N MET A 178 4.49 17.18 5.23
CA MET A 178 5.53 17.62 4.30
C MET A 178 5.08 17.50 2.85
N LEU A 179 4.30 16.48 2.48
CA LEU A 179 3.81 16.27 1.11
C LEU A 179 2.46 16.93 0.81
N MET A 180 1.58 17.12 1.79
CA MET A 180 0.28 17.78 1.61
C MET A 180 0.37 19.30 1.43
N HIS A 181 1.45 19.93 1.88
CA HIS A 181 1.66 21.39 1.76
C HIS A 181 2.79 21.74 0.77
N ALA A 182 3.34 20.74 0.07
CA ALA A 182 4.36 20.95 -0.95
C ALA A 182 3.75 21.63 -2.18
N SER A 183 4.45 22.61 -2.75
CA SER A 183 4.10 23.20 -4.05
C SER A 183 4.53 22.30 -5.22
N LYS A 184 5.62 21.54 -5.06
CA LYS A 184 6.12 20.52 -5.99
C LYS A 184 6.55 19.27 -5.23
N VAL A 185 6.14 18.09 -5.72
CA VAL A 185 6.62 16.79 -5.23
C VAL A 185 7.38 16.07 -6.35
N GLU A 186 8.55 15.52 -6.01
CA GLU A 186 9.42 14.83 -6.96
C GLU A 186 9.84 13.46 -6.42
N VAL A 187 10.11 12.52 -7.33
CA VAL A 187 10.77 11.25 -7.01
C VAL A 187 12.10 11.15 -7.75
N GLU A 188 13.07 10.53 -7.09
CA GLU A 188 14.38 10.25 -7.66
C GLU A 188 14.73 8.77 -7.47
N PHE A 189 14.93 8.08 -8.58
CA PHE A 189 15.29 6.68 -8.57
C PHE A 189 16.81 6.52 -8.50
N ASP A 190 17.28 5.66 -7.60
CA ASP A 190 18.70 5.31 -7.52
C ASP A 190 19.11 4.29 -8.59
N LYS A 191 20.42 4.02 -8.70
CA LYS A 191 21.11 3.18 -9.70
C LYS A 191 20.68 1.71 -9.74
N GLY A 192 19.79 1.27 -8.86
CA GLY A 192 19.32 -0.11 -8.75
C GLY A 192 17.97 -0.36 -9.45
N GLY A 193 17.26 -1.39 -8.99
CA GLY A 193 15.92 -1.68 -9.50
C GLY A 193 14.89 -0.68 -8.97
N LYS A 194 14.10 -0.06 -9.87
CA LYS A 194 13.05 0.91 -9.52
C LYS A 194 11.93 0.35 -8.59
N THR A 195 11.84 -0.96 -8.34
CA THR A 195 10.73 -1.59 -7.58
C THR A 195 11.16 -2.74 -6.67
N ASP A 196 10.44 -2.92 -5.55
CA ASP A 196 10.62 -4.05 -4.62
C ASP A 196 9.79 -5.31 -5.00
N LYS A 197 9.97 -6.38 -4.22
CA LYS A 197 9.28 -7.68 -4.41
C LYS A 197 7.76 -7.64 -4.15
N TYR A 198 7.23 -6.54 -3.62
CA TYR A 198 5.81 -6.30 -3.38
C TYR A 198 5.18 -5.41 -4.46
N GLY A 199 5.97 -4.93 -5.43
CA GLY A 199 5.53 -4.01 -6.48
C GLY A 199 5.42 -2.55 -6.02
N ARG A 200 6.06 -2.18 -4.90
CA ARG A 200 6.25 -0.76 -4.54
C ARG A 200 7.44 -0.21 -5.34
N TYR A 201 7.36 1.03 -5.80
CA TYR A 201 8.51 1.75 -6.33
C TYR A 201 9.49 2.10 -5.19
N LEU A 202 10.78 2.18 -5.52
CA LEU A 202 11.88 2.48 -4.60
C LEU A 202 12.56 3.78 -5.03
N ALA A 203 12.38 4.85 -4.25
CA ALA A 203 12.89 6.18 -4.59
C ALA A 203 13.29 7.00 -3.35
N TYR A 204 14.06 8.06 -3.56
CA TYR A 204 14.08 9.21 -2.68
C TYR A 204 12.90 10.11 -3.07
N VAL A 205 12.18 10.65 -2.08
CA VAL A 205 11.02 11.52 -2.29
C VAL A 205 11.38 12.92 -1.84
N TYR A 206 10.95 13.93 -2.60
CA TYR A 206 11.22 15.34 -2.32
C TYR A 206 9.91 16.14 -2.23
N ALA A 207 9.88 17.11 -1.32
CA ALA A 207 8.87 18.15 -1.21
C ALA A 207 9.59 19.50 -1.32
N ASP A 208 9.22 20.32 -2.30
CA ASP A 208 9.83 21.64 -2.58
C ASP A 208 11.38 21.62 -2.60
N GLY A 209 11.94 20.53 -3.13
CA GLY A 209 13.39 20.29 -3.24
C GLY A 209 14.06 19.70 -1.99
N VAL A 210 13.36 19.60 -0.85
CA VAL A 210 13.85 18.99 0.40
C VAL A 210 13.57 17.49 0.40
N MET A 211 14.57 16.65 0.69
CA MET A 211 14.41 15.19 0.71
C MET A 211 13.64 14.74 1.95
N VAL A 212 12.49 14.11 1.76
CA VAL A 212 11.63 13.58 2.83
C VAL A 212 12.36 12.47 3.62
N ASN A 213 13.11 11.61 2.93
CA ASN A 213 13.89 10.53 3.56
C ASN A 213 14.89 11.08 4.61
N ASP A 214 15.61 12.15 4.24
CA ASP A 214 16.61 12.77 5.10
C ASP A 214 15.98 13.59 6.22
N ALA A 215 14.89 14.31 5.93
CA ALA A 215 14.12 15.04 6.92
C ALA A 215 13.57 14.12 8.04
N LEU A 216 13.04 12.95 7.68
CA LEU A 216 12.58 11.93 8.65
C LEU A 216 13.72 11.43 9.56
N VAL A 217 14.87 11.11 8.97
CA VAL A 217 16.02 10.60 9.72
C VAL A 217 16.61 11.69 10.62
N ARG A 218 16.76 12.92 10.11
CA ARG A 218 17.29 14.07 10.85
C ARG A 218 16.41 14.50 12.02
N GLN A 219 15.09 14.26 11.94
CA GLN A 219 14.13 14.47 13.03
C GLN A 219 14.04 13.29 14.01
N GLY A 220 14.81 12.20 13.81
CA GLY A 220 14.71 11.00 14.63
C GLY A 220 13.38 10.27 14.49
N LEU A 221 12.69 10.38 13.34
CA LEU A 221 11.44 9.69 13.03
C LEU A 221 11.65 8.45 12.15
N ALA A 222 12.84 8.28 11.59
CA ALA A 222 13.26 7.08 10.88
C ALA A 222 14.70 6.66 11.24
N LYS A 223 15.02 5.37 11.03
CA LYS A 223 16.38 4.80 11.12
C LYS A 223 16.93 4.53 9.72
N VAL A 224 18.24 4.59 9.55
CA VAL A 224 18.90 4.17 8.30
C VAL A 224 18.85 2.65 8.21
N ALA A 225 18.30 2.13 7.12
CA ALA A 225 17.93 0.72 6.97
C ALA A 225 17.93 0.27 5.50
N TYR A 226 17.71 -1.03 5.26
CA TYR A 226 17.54 -1.60 3.91
C TYR A 226 18.62 -1.20 2.89
N ILE A 227 19.88 -1.15 3.36
CA ILE A 227 21.05 -0.78 2.57
C ILE A 227 21.35 -1.90 1.56
N TYR A 228 20.92 -1.72 0.31
CA TYR A 228 21.06 -2.71 -0.75
C TYR A 228 21.71 -2.08 -2.00
N PRO A 229 23.03 -2.27 -2.20
CA PRO A 229 23.73 -1.81 -3.40
C PRO A 229 23.09 -2.34 -4.70
N PRO A 230 23.06 -1.56 -5.78
CA PRO A 230 23.68 -0.23 -5.93
C PRO A 230 22.81 0.95 -5.47
N SER A 231 21.63 0.72 -4.90
CA SER A 231 20.73 1.78 -4.41
C SER A 231 21.19 2.35 -3.05
N VAL A 232 22.33 3.04 -3.05
CA VAL A 232 22.99 3.57 -1.84
C VAL A 232 23.52 5.01 -2.01
N THR A 233 23.07 5.75 -3.03
CA THR A 233 23.68 7.05 -3.44
C THR A 233 23.66 8.14 -2.36
N TYR A 234 22.69 8.12 -1.43
CA TYR A 234 22.60 9.09 -0.32
C TYR A 234 22.88 8.47 1.07
N LEU A 235 23.52 7.31 1.13
CA LEU A 235 23.75 6.59 2.39
C LEU A 235 24.52 7.44 3.41
N ASP A 236 25.61 8.08 2.99
CA ASP A 236 26.50 8.82 3.89
C ASP A 236 25.80 10.05 4.50
N GLN A 237 24.98 10.76 3.69
CA GLN A 237 24.15 11.88 4.16
C GLN A 237 23.14 11.41 5.22
N LEU A 238 22.42 10.32 4.94
CA LEU A 238 21.42 9.78 5.86
C LEU A 238 22.07 9.26 7.16
N GLN A 239 23.28 8.69 7.09
CA GLN A 239 24.03 8.26 8.27
C GLN A 239 24.46 9.46 9.15
N GLU A 240 24.90 10.56 8.55
CA GLU A 240 25.23 11.78 9.31
C GLU A 240 23.98 12.44 9.92
N SER A 241 22.87 12.54 9.17
CA SER A 241 21.58 12.99 9.71
C SER A 241 21.10 12.13 10.88
N GLN A 242 21.31 10.82 10.83
CA GLN A 242 20.99 9.91 11.94
C GLN A 242 21.91 10.16 13.14
N ARG A 243 23.22 10.34 12.91
CA ARG A 243 24.21 10.62 13.95
C ARG A 243 23.88 11.90 14.70
N LEU A 244 23.43 12.95 13.98
CA LEU A 244 22.95 14.19 14.57
C LEU A 244 21.66 13.98 15.40
N ALA A 245 20.66 13.29 14.85
CA ALA A 245 19.41 12.99 15.56
C ALA A 245 19.63 12.14 16.83
N GLN A 246 20.63 11.26 16.82
CA GLN A 246 21.07 10.47 17.98
C GLN A 246 21.78 11.35 19.03
N GLN A 247 22.71 12.21 18.60
CA GLN A 247 23.42 13.13 19.49
C GLN A 247 22.47 14.11 20.19
N GLU A 248 21.41 14.54 19.49
CA GLU A 248 20.36 15.42 20.01
C GLU A 248 19.23 14.67 20.74
N ARG A 249 19.33 13.33 20.89
CA ARG A 249 18.32 12.46 21.53
C ARG A 249 16.89 12.67 20.99
N LEU A 250 16.73 12.89 19.68
CA LEU A 250 15.43 13.19 19.07
C LEU A 250 14.53 11.95 18.92
N ASN A 251 13.25 12.10 19.30
CA ASN A 251 12.16 11.15 19.03
C ASN A 251 12.54 9.68 19.33
N ILE A 252 12.76 8.82 18.33
CA ILE A 252 13.12 7.40 18.53
C ILE A 252 14.46 7.19 19.28
N TRP A 253 15.27 8.25 19.42
CA TRP A 253 16.54 8.29 20.16
C TRP A 253 16.42 8.94 21.55
N SER A 254 15.21 9.35 21.95
CA SER A 254 14.97 10.06 23.23
C SER A 254 14.82 9.16 24.46
N GLY A 255 14.66 7.85 24.26
CA GLY A 255 14.30 6.88 25.31
C GLY A 255 12.81 6.87 25.71
N ASN A 256 12.05 7.89 25.32
CA ASN A 256 10.63 8.04 25.67
C ASN A 256 9.70 7.28 24.71
N VAL A 257 8.41 7.22 25.08
CA VAL A 257 7.30 6.75 24.23
C VAL A 257 6.24 7.86 24.21
N PRO A 258 5.70 8.28 23.04
CA PRO A 258 4.63 9.28 23.00
C PRO A 258 3.39 8.82 23.76
N GLU A 259 2.80 9.70 24.59
CA GLU A 259 1.61 9.42 25.41
C GLU A 259 0.45 8.84 24.57
N ASN A 260 0.32 9.32 23.33
CA ASN A 260 -0.61 8.85 22.29
C ASN A 260 -0.64 7.31 22.16
N ASN A 261 0.49 6.63 22.33
CA ASN A 261 0.63 5.19 22.09
C ASN A 261 0.23 4.32 23.29
N TYR A 262 -0.06 4.92 24.46
CA TYR A 262 -0.54 4.19 25.63
C TYR A 262 -2.00 3.73 25.51
N GLN A 263 -2.78 4.33 24.60
CA GLN A 263 -4.20 4.03 24.44
C GLN A 263 -4.51 2.87 23.47
N SER A 264 -3.59 2.50 22.56
CA SER A 264 -3.84 1.43 21.57
C SER A 264 -3.43 0.02 22.02
N SER A 265 -2.96 -0.15 23.26
CA SER A 265 -2.48 -1.43 23.81
C SER A 265 -3.42 -2.04 24.87
N LEU A 266 -4.45 -1.31 25.30
CA LEU A 266 -5.47 -1.80 26.23
C LEU A 266 -6.65 -2.46 25.50
N PRO A 267 -7.11 -3.65 25.93
CA PRO A 267 -8.28 -4.29 25.33
C PRO A 267 -9.56 -3.51 25.66
N SER A 268 -10.36 -3.19 24.64
CA SER A 268 -11.59 -2.41 24.79
C SER A 268 -12.65 -3.19 25.58
N GLY A 269 -12.85 -2.79 26.84
CA GLY A 269 -13.77 -3.44 27.78
C GLY A 269 -14.96 -2.57 28.15
N SER A 270 -16.13 -2.87 27.56
CA SER A 270 -17.49 -2.51 27.99
C SER A 270 -17.74 -1.08 28.51
N GLN A 271 -18.47 -0.28 27.72
CA GLN A 271 -19.19 0.87 28.28
C GLN A 271 -20.20 0.40 29.34
N GLY A 272 -20.22 1.07 30.50
CA GLY A 272 -21.19 0.84 31.56
C GLY A 272 -21.51 2.16 32.26
N SER A 273 -22.59 2.82 31.83
CA SER A 273 -23.06 4.07 32.46
C SER A 273 -23.84 3.77 33.74
N GLN A 274 -23.43 4.38 34.86
CA GLN A 274 -24.37 4.90 35.86
C GLN A 274 -23.78 6.13 36.58
N ASN A 275 -24.69 7.01 37.00
CA ASN A 275 -24.41 8.25 37.72
C ASN A 275 -24.39 7.96 39.23
N HIS A 276 -23.40 8.45 39.98
CA HIS A 276 -23.63 8.82 41.38
C HIS A 276 -22.74 9.97 41.86
N SER A 277 -23.24 10.70 42.86
CA SER A 277 -22.67 11.95 43.37
C SER A 277 -21.84 11.75 44.65
N GLN A 278 -20.79 12.59 44.77
CA GLN A 278 -20.13 13.11 45.97
C GLN A 278 -19.21 12.25 46.86
N ASN A 279 -18.18 12.96 47.36
CA ASN A 279 -17.31 12.75 48.54
C ASN A 279 -16.40 11.51 48.64
N SER A 280 -15.14 11.73 48.25
CA SER A 280 -13.95 11.58 49.10
C SER A 280 -13.94 10.50 50.20
N ALA A 281 -13.58 9.27 49.83
CA ALA A 281 -12.86 8.35 50.72
C ALA A 281 -11.91 7.44 49.92
N SER A 282 -10.78 7.09 50.55
CA SER A 282 -9.71 6.21 50.05
C SER A 282 -10.19 4.85 49.52
N GLN A 283 -9.51 4.26 48.51
CA GLN A 283 -8.71 3.02 48.67
C GLN A 283 -7.94 2.60 47.39
N ASN A 284 -6.65 2.31 47.57
CA ASN A 284 -5.79 1.36 46.84
C ASN A 284 -5.86 1.21 45.29
N GLY A 285 -5.04 2.00 44.60
CA GLY A 285 -4.13 1.44 43.58
C GLY A 285 -2.78 1.14 44.24
N GLY A 286 -2.45 -0.13 44.47
CA GLY A 286 -1.34 -0.51 45.36
C GLY A 286 0.05 -0.11 44.85
N THR A 287 0.75 0.78 45.56
CA THR A 287 2.14 1.17 45.26
C THR A 287 3.11 0.00 45.50
N LYS A 288 3.37 -0.81 44.47
CA LYS A 288 4.35 -1.90 44.53
C LYS A 288 5.75 -1.30 44.79
N TYR A 289 6.31 -1.61 45.96
CA TYR A 289 7.62 -1.11 46.40
C TYR A 289 8.73 -2.06 45.95
N TYR A 290 9.79 -1.51 45.37
CA TYR A 290 10.98 -2.24 44.94
C TYR A 290 12.16 -1.92 45.86
N ALA A 291 12.88 -2.95 46.30
CA ALA A 291 14.00 -2.78 47.21
C ALA A 291 15.21 -2.08 46.55
N ASN A 292 15.42 -2.34 45.26
CA ASN A 292 16.52 -1.85 44.44
C ASN A 292 16.14 -1.92 42.94
N CYS A 293 17.03 -1.40 42.08
CA CYS A 293 16.84 -1.39 40.64
C CYS A 293 16.80 -2.77 39.97
N THR A 294 17.41 -3.81 40.54
CA THR A 294 17.37 -5.17 39.98
C THR A 294 15.98 -5.79 40.12
N GLU A 295 15.27 -5.50 41.20
CA GLU A 295 13.86 -5.89 41.34
C GLU A 295 12.94 -5.02 40.47
N LEU A 296 13.17 -3.70 40.43
CA LEU A 296 12.37 -2.77 39.64
C LEU A 296 12.44 -3.09 38.12
N ARG A 297 13.63 -3.40 37.60
CA ARG A 297 13.84 -3.72 36.18
C ARG A 297 13.25 -5.07 35.73
N LYS A 298 12.69 -5.89 36.63
CA LYS A 298 11.90 -7.08 36.24
C LYS A 298 10.55 -6.69 35.66
N ASP A 299 9.93 -5.65 36.20
CA ASP A 299 8.64 -5.13 35.75
C ASP A 299 8.80 -3.89 34.84
N TYR A 300 9.86 -3.09 35.03
CA TYR A 300 10.15 -1.89 34.26
C TYR A 300 11.62 -1.88 33.77
N PRO A 301 11.97 -2.64 32.71
CA PRO A 301 13.36 -2.85 32.31
C PRO A 301 14.19 -1.59 32.05
N GLY A 302 13.56 -0.51 31.57
CA GLY A 302 14.19 0.79 31.32
C GLY A 302 14.23 1.76 32.50
N GLY A 303 13.82 1.35 33.70
CA GLY A 303 13.61 2.27 34.84
C GLY A 303 12.24 2.94 34.81
N VAL A 304 12.05 3.97 35.65
CA VAL A 304 10.78 4.71 35.81
C VAL A 304 11.01 6.20 36.12
N SER A 305 10.21 7.07 35.52
CA SER A 305 10.24 8.53 35.74
C SER A 305 9.69 8.96 37.10
N LYS A 306 10.01 10.20 37.52
CA LYS A 306 9.68 10.79 38.83
C LYS A 306 8.22 10.67 39.26
N ASP A 307 7.29 10.81 38.33
CA ASP A 307 5.84 10.77 38.58
C ASP A 307 5.27 9.34 38.71
N HIS A 308 6.08 8.32 38.40
CA HIS A 308 5.64 6.93 38.45
C HIS A 308 5.59 6.40 39.90
N PRO A 309 4.54 5.67 40.34
CA PRO A 309 4.38 5.24 41.74
C PRO A 309 5.50 4.38 42.34
N ALA A 310 6.37 3.79 41.50
CA ALA A 310 7.54 3.01 41.90
C ALA A 310 8.84 3.84 42.06
N TYR A 311 8.90 5.08 41.55
CA TYR A 311 10.09 5.94 41.60
C TYR A 311 10.50 6.26 43.04
N ARG A 312 11.80 6.30 43.32
CA ARG A 312 12.36 6.75 44.60
C ARG A 312 13.68 7.47 44.31
N ASP A 313 13.89 8.66 44.87
CA ASP A 313 15.08 9.50 44.61
C ASP A 313 16.42 8.86 45.04
N LYS A 314 16.38 7.76 45.81
CA LYS A 314 17.55 6.92 46.15
C LYS A 314 17.94 5.89 45.07
N MET A 315 17.16 5.78 44.00
CA MET A 315 17.35 4.86 42.87
C MET A 315 17.55 5.62 41.54
N ASP A 316 17.40 6.94 41.60
CA ASP A 316 17.78 7.93 40.61
C ASP A 316 19.20 8.40 40.99
N GLY A 317 20.19 8.01 40.19
CA GLY A 317 21.60 8.01 40.61
C GLY A 317 22.30 9.36 40.38
N ASP A 318 22.00 9.96 39.24
CA ASP A 318 22.50 11.22 38.71
C ASP A 318 21.51 12.39 38.91
N LYS A 319 20.24 12.09 39.24
CA LYS A 319 19.18 13.04 39.64
C LYS A 319 18.56 13.81 38.47
N ASP A 320 18.45 13.17 37.31
CA ASP A 320 17.73 13.70 36.15
C ASP A 320 16.19 13.60 36.31
N GLY A 321 15.72 12.71 37.19
CA GLY A 321 14.31 12.39 37.38
C GLY A 321 13.93 10.95 37.00
N TRP A 322 14.89 10.08 36.64
CA TRP A 322 14.65 8.73 36.16
C TRP A 322 15.30 7.66 37.05
N ALA A 323 14.51 7.02 37.89
CA ALA A 323 14.99 5.94 38.74
C ALA A 323 15.30 4.69 37.90
N CYS A 324 16.52 4.15 38.06
CA CYS A 324 16.95 2.89 37.49
C CYS A 324 17.02 2.80 35.95
N GLU A 325 17.37 3.88 35.23
CA GLU A 325 17.74 3.77 33.81
C GLU A 325 18.92 2.80 33.56
N ILE A 326 19.17 2.42 32.31
CA ILE A 326 20.33 1.62 31.89
C ILE A 326 21.29 2.50 31.10
N ASN A 327 22.46 2.74 31.68
CA ASN A 327 23.66 3.25 30.98
C ASN A 327 24.46 2.10 30.37
#